data_AF-A0A8H4B3M3-F1
#
_entry.id   AF-A0A8H4B3M3-F1
#
_cell.length_a   1.000
_cell.length_b   1.000
_cell.length_c   1.000
_cell.angle_alpha   90.00
_cell.angle_beta   90.00
_cell.angle_gamma   90.00
#
_symmetry.space_group_name_H-M   'P 1'
#
loop_
_entity.id
_entity.type
_entity.pdbx_description
1 polymer ?
#
loop_
_entity_poly.entity_id
_entity_poly.type
_entity_poly.pdbx_seq_one_letter_code
_entity_poly.pdbx_strand_id
1 'polypeptide(L)'
;MSTKTATPKTRKPKANNFVLVLEQFLEKYNLTASSTPKQLSEHAPKLDALLPDWMARRCVKVALARGTDNRRLFSEERIEALLPDKRKGKLTIEERAKYCAKIGDAMDIFAHHLDLGPKNDYENEIVASGSRQSQFRVKLAEGGVSSEIINTYAKDPELIQESNKIQKK
;
A
#
# COMPACT_ATOMS: atom_id res chain seq x y z
N MET A 1 -39.01 -14.12 32.10
CA MET A 1 -38.83 -13.62 30.71
C MET A 1 -37.74 -12.55 30.76
N SER A 2 -36.47 -12.91 30.51
CA SER A 2 -35.33 -11.97 30.53
C SER A 2 -34.81 -11.75 29.12
N THR A 3 -35.07 -10.58 28.55
CA THR A 3 -34.51 -10.12 27.28
C THR A 3 -33.06 -9.68 27.50
N LYS A 4 -32.11 -10.47 27.00
CA LYS A 4 -30.70 -10.07 26.89
C LYS A 4 -30.54 -9.14 25.68
N THR A 5 -30.31 -7.86 25.92
CA THR A 5 -29.91 -6.89 24.91
C THR A 5 -28.48 -7.18 24.47
N ALA A 6 -28.29 -7.61 23.22
CA ALA A 6 -26.98 -7.83 22.64
C ALA A 6 -26.41 -6.52 22.08
N THR A 7 -25.33 -6.04 22.68
CA THR A 7 -24.54 -4.90 22.18
C THR A 7 -23.91 -5.26 20.84
N PRO A 8 -24.03 -4.43 19.79
CA PRO A 8 -23.41 -4.73 18.50
C PRO A 8 -21.88 -4.60 18.64
N LYS A 9 -21.17 -5.73 18.52
CA LYS A 9 -19.71 -5.73 18.41
C LYS A 9 -19.32 -5.02 17.12
N THR A 10 -18.73 -3.84 17.22
CA THR A 10 -18.11 -3.13 16.09
C THR A 10 -16.93 -3.96 15.59
N ARG A 11 -17.19 -4.81 14.59
CA ARG A 11 -16.14 -5.53 13.86
C ARG A 11 -15.29 -4.50 13.13
N LYS A 12 -14.00 -4.46 13.43
CA LYS A 12 -13.04 -3.73 12.60
C LYS A 12 -13.10 -4.29 11.17
N PRO A 13 -13.17 -3.45 10.14
CA PRO A 13 -13.28 -3.94 8.78
C PRO A 13 -11.99 -4.66 8.35
N LYS A 14 -12.17 -5.89 7.86
CA LYS A 14 -11.14 -6.70 7.16
C LYS A 14 -10.75 -5.99 5.85
N ALA A 15 -9.56 -6.24 5.32
CA ALA A 15 -8.91 -5.58 4.17
C ALA A 15 -9.80 -5.23 2.95
N ASN A 16 -10.93 -5.92 2.80
CA ASN A 16 -11.98 -5.71 1.82
C ASN A 16 -12.72 -4.35 1.95
N ASN A 17 -12.52 -3.58 3.02
CA ASN A 17 -13.32 -2.38 3.29
C ASN A 17 -13.01 -1.18 2.40
N PHE A 18 -11.73 -0.92 2.09
CA PHE A 18 -11.37 0.29 1.33
C PHE A 18 -11.76 0.20 -0.15
N VAL A 19 -11.74 -1.00 -0.72
CA VAL A 19 -12.26 -1.26 -2.07
C VAL A 19 -13.78 -1.02 -2.09
N LEU A 20 -14.51 -1.52 -1.10
CA LEU A 20 -15.95 -1.24 -0.96
C LEU A 20 -16.24 0.25 -0.75
N VAL A 21 -15.44 0.95 0.06
CA VAL A 21 -15.55 2.41 0.25
C VAL A 21 -15.31 3.14 -1.07
N LEU A 22 -14.30 2.75 -1.85
CA LEU A 22 -14.08 3.28 -3.19
C LEU A 22 -15.28 3.01 -4.11
N GLU A 23 -15.83 1.80 -4.09
CA GLU A 23 -16.94 1.43 -4.96
C GLU A 23 -18.18 2.26 -4.67
N GLN A 24 -18.55 2.40 -3.39
CA GLN A 24 -19.65 3.25 -2.93
C GLN A 24 -19.39 4.72 -3.24
N PHE A 25 -18.15 5.17 -3.12
CA PHE A 25 -17.77 6.53 -3.45
C PHE A 25 -17.96 6.83 -4.94
N LEU A 26 -17.47 5.95 -5.81
CA LEU A 26 -17.60 6.10 -7.25
C LEU A 26 -19.07 6.10 -7.68
N GLU A 27 -19.88 5.20 -7.11
CA GLU A 27 -21.32 5.14 -7.37
C GLU A 27 -22.04 6.41 -6.90
N LYS A 28 -21.76 6.88 -5.68
CA LYS A 28 -22.36 8.08 -5.09
C LYS A 28 -22.15 9.35 -5.95
N TYR A 29 -20.99 9.45 -6.61
CA TYR A 29 -20.63 10.61 -7.44
C TYR A 29 -20.75 10.34 -8.94
N ASN A 30 -21.32 9.21 -9.35
CA ASN A 30 -21.43 8.79 -10.76
C ASN A 30 -20.08 8.83 -11.51
N LEU A 31 -19.00 8.48 -10.80
CA LEU A 31 -17.65 8.47 -11.34
C LEU A 31 -17.35 7.12 -11.97
N THR A 32 -16.78 7.17 -13.16
CA THR A 32 -16.44 5.99 -13.96
C THR A 32 -15.04 6.15 -14.53
N ALA A 33 -14.51 5.07 -15.11
CA ALA A 33 -13.23 5.12 -15.80
C ALA A 33 -13.24 6.10 -16.98
N SER A 34 -14.40 6.49 -17.52
CA SER A 34 -14.55 7.49 -18.58
C SER A 34 -14.67 8.94 -18.10
N SER A 35 -14.80 9.17 -16.79
CA SER A 35 -14.88 10.51 -16.22
C SER A 35 -13.64 11.35 -16.58
N THR A 36 -13.84 12.65 -16.77
CA THR A 36 -12.73 13.57 -17.06
C THR A 36 -11.87 13.76 -15.81
N PRO A 37 -10.56 14.04 -15.95
CA PRO A 37 -9.69 14.37 -14.82
C PRO A 37 -10.25 15.49 -13.93
N LYS A 38 -10.91 16.49 -14.53
CA LYS A 38 -11.55 17.59 -13.80
C LYS A 38 -12.71 17.14 -12.90
N GLN A 39 -13.55 16.23 -13.39
CA GLN A 39 -14.64 15.65 -12.60
C GLN A 39 -14.12 14.76 -11.46
N LEU A 40 -13.00 14.06 -11.69
CA LEU A 40 -12.36 13.24 -10.68
C LEU A 40 -11.70 14.10 -9.59
N SER A 41 -10.99 15.16 -9.98
CA SER A 41 -10.27 16.03 -9.03
C SER A 41 -11.20 16.85 -8.15
N GLU A 42 -12.40 17.19 -8.61
CA GLU A 42 -13.45 17.83 -7.79
C GLU A 42 -13.81 17.01 -6.54
N HIS A 43 -13.71 15.68 -6.64
CA HIS A 43 -14.04 14.76 -5.56
C HIS A 43 -12.81 14.22 -4.82
N ALA A 44 -11.60 14.49 -5.31
CA ALA A 44 -10.37 14.03 -4.68
C ALA A 44 -10.28 14.38 -3.18
N PRO A 45 -10.56 15.60 -2.70
CA PRO A 45 -10.51 15.92 -1.27
C PRO A 45 -11.52 15.12 -0.41
N LYS A 46 -12.66 14.74 -0.99
CA LYS A 46 -13.69 13.95 -0.28
C LYS A 46 -13.26 12.50 -0.16
N LEU A 47 -12.68 11.93 -1.21
CA LEU A 47 -12.08 10.59 -1.15
C LEU A 47 -10.90 10.57 -0.18
N ASP A 48 -10.06 11.62 -0.23
CA ASP A 48 -8.91 11.83 0.65
C ASP A 48 -9.28 11.74 2.14
N ALA A 49 -10.39 12.38 2.53
CA ALA A 49 -10.88 12.37 3.91
C ALA A 49 -11.39 10.98 4.38
N LEU A 50 -11.80 10.12 3.44
CA LEU A 50 -12.23 8.75 3.72
C LEU A 50 -11.05 7.77 3.79
N LEU A 51 -9.86 8.20 3.41
CA LEU A 51 -8.63 7.41 3.38
C LEU A 51 -7.66 7.97 4.44
N PRO A 52 -7.86 7.57 5.72
CA PRO A 52 -7.23 8.21 6.87
C PRO A 52 -5.72 8.00 6.93
N ASP A 53 -5.19 7.01 6.22
CA ASP A 53 -3.77 6.73 6.15
C ASP A 53 -3.32 6.51 4.70
N TRP A 54 -2.01 6.58 4.51
CA TRP A 54 -1.39 6.38 3.19
C TRP A 54 -1.61 4.96 2.64
N MET A 55 -1.86 3.99 3.52
CA MET A 55 -2.08 2.60 3.15
C MET A 55 -3.42 2.44 2.44
N ALA A 56 -4.47 3.03 3.00
CA ALA A 56 -5.80 3.09 2.40
C ALA A 56 -5.73 3.72 1.00
N ARG A 57 -4.92 4.77 0.82
CA ARG A 57 -4.68 5.39 -0.49
C ARG A 57 -3.98 4.45 -1.47
N ARG A 58 -2.97 3.72 -1.02
CA ARG A 58 -2.26 2.74 -1.87
C ARG A 58 -3.19 1.62 -2.31
N CYS A 59 -3.98 1.04 -1.39
CA CYS A 59 -4.94 -0.02 -1.72
C CYS A 59 -5.95 0.45 -2.78
N VAL A 60 -6.50 1.67 -2.62
CA VAL A 60 -7.42 2.28 -3.59
C VAL A 60 -6.73 2.55 -4.93
N LYS A 61 -5.48 3.06 -4.92
CA LYS A 61 -4.69 3.31 -6.13
C LYS A 61 -4.46 2.02 -6.93
N VAL A 62 -4.09 0.94 -6.24
CA VAL A 62 -3.91 -0.39 -6.85
C VAL A 62 -5.24 -0.92 -7.39
N ALA A 63 -6.35 -0.77 -6.66
CA ALA A 63 -7.66 -1.20 -7.13
C ALA A 63 -8.10 -0.47 -8.40
N LEU A 64 -7.86 0.85 -8.50
CA LEU A 64 -8.14 1.64 -9.70
C LEU A 64 -7.26 1.22 -10.89
N ALA A 65 -6.00 0.86 -10.63
CA ALA A 65 -5.03 0.47 -11.64
C ALA A 65 -5.15 -0.98 -12.12
N ARG A 66 -5.69 -1.89 -11.30
CA ARG A 66 -5.91 -3.30 -11.69
C ARG A 66 -7.29 -3.54 -12.28
N GLY A 67 -8.24 -2.62 -12.05
CA GLY A 67 -9.65 -2.85 -12.36
C GLY A 67 -10.23 -3.92 -11.43
N THR A 68 -11.54 -3.91 -11.26
CA THR A 68 -12.25 -5.06 -10.68
C THR A 68 -12.93 -5.81 -11.82
N ASP A 69 -13.35 -7.07 -11.59
CA ASP A 69 -13.94 -7.95 -12.63
C ASP A 69 -15.09 -7.29 -13.42
N ASN A 70 -15.72 -6.23 -12.86
CA ASN A 70 -16.82 -5.48 -13.46
C ASN A 70 -16.49 -4.03 -13.87
N ARG A 71 -15.24 -3.55 -13.75
CA ARG A 71 -14.89 -2.13 -14.02
C ARG A 71 -13.63 -1.97 -14.88
N ARG A 72 -13.72 -1.04 -15.84
CA ARG A 72 -12.58 -0.62 -16.68
C ARG A 72 -11.47 0.01 -15.83
N LEU A 73 -10.24 -0.30 -16.21
CA LEU A 73 -9.00 0.29 -15.69
C LEU A 73 -9.06 1.82 -15.81
N PHE A 74 -8.71 2.52 -14.73
CA PHE A 74 -8.46 3.96 -14.82
C PHE A 74 -7.07 4.19 -15.41
N SER A 75 -6.93 5.19 -16.28
CA SER A 75 -5.61 5.63 -16.74
C SER A 75 -4.84 6.28 -15.59
N GLU A 76 -3.51 6.29 -15.68
CA GLU A 76 -2.64 6.89 -14.65
C GLU A 76 -3.01 8.35 -14.35
N GLU A 77 -3.26 9.15 -15.39
CA GLU A 77 -3.73 10.53 -15.28
C GLU A 77 -5.04 10.65 -14.48
N ARG A 78 -5.99 9.74 -14.71
CA ARG A 78 -7.28 9.74 -14.00
C ARG A 78 -7.12 9.30 -12.55
N ILE A 79 -6.24 8.34 -12.30
CA ILE A 79 -5.89 7.90 -10.95
C ILE A 79 -5.25 9.06 -10.18
N GLU A 80 -4.32 9.78 -10.80
CA GLU A 80 -3.65 10.92 -10.18
C GLU A 80 -4.61 12.10 -9.95
N ALA A 81 -5.55 12.34 -10.86
CA ALA A 81 -6.58 13.34 -10.66
C ALA A 81 -7.47 13.04 -9.44
N LEU A 82 -7.82 11.77 -9.21
CA LEU A 82 -8.68 11.34 -8.10
C LEU A 82 -7.91 11.15 -6.78
N LEU A 83 -6.66 10.71 -6.85
CA LEU A 83 -5.76 10.46 -5.74
C LEU A 83 -4.41 11.14 -6.02
N PRO A 84 -4.34 12.49 -5.92
CA PRO A 84 -3.10 13.20 -6.17
C PRO A 84 -2.03 12.73 -5.20
N ASP A 85 -0.82 12.52 -5.73
CA ASP A 85 0.27 12.00 -4.92
C ASP A 85 0.76 13.07 -3.92
N LYS A 86 0.33 12.93 -2.67
CA LYS A 86 0.73 13.82 -1.57
C LYS A 86 2.08 13.43 -0.96
N ARG A 87 2.85 12.50 -1.57
CA ARG A 87 4.21 12.11 -1.16
C ARG A 87 5.21 13.26 -1.36
N LYS A 88 5.08 14.32 -0.58
CA LYS A 88 6.24 15.14 -0.19
C LYS A 88 6.97 14.54 1.02
N GLY A 89 6.46 13.47 1.64
CA GLY A 89 7.14 12.68 2.66
C GLY A 89 7.49 11.27 2.15
N LYS A 90 8.78 10.94 2.07
CA LYS A 90 9.24 9.56 1.89
C LYS A 90 8.83 8.75 3.13
N LEU A 91 8.05 7.68 2.95
CA LEU A 91 7.68 6.76 4.04
C LEU A 91 8.92 6.10 4.64
N THR A 92 8.98 6.05 5.96
CA THR A 92 10.04 5.35 6.69
C THR A 92 9.91 3.84 6.49
N ILE A 93 11.02 3.12 6.68
CA ILE A 93 11.07 1.64 6.59
C ILE A 93 10.08 1.00 7.57
N GLU A 94 9.91 1.60 8.75
CA GLU A 94 9.03 1.10 9.80
C GLU A 94 7.55 1.23 9.42
N GLU A 95 7.13 2.35 8.84
CA GLU A 95 5.75 2.55 8.38
C GLU A 95 5.37 1.55 7.29
N ARG A 96 6.30 1.29 6.36
CA ARG A 96 6.13 0.26 5.31
C ARG A 96 5.99 -1.13 5.93
N ALA A 97 6.77 -1.45 6.95
CA ALA A 97 6.73 -2.76 7.58
C ALA A 97 5.43 -2.96 8.37
N LYS A 98 4.94 -1.92 9.05
CA LYS A 98 3.64 -1.93 9.73
C LYS A 98 2.47 -2.17 8.76
N TYR A 99 2.54 -1.67 7.52
CA TYR A 99 1.54 -1.98 6.48
C TYR A 99 1.55 -3.46 6.13
N CYS A 100 2.73 -3.98 5.79
CA CYS A 100 2.91 -5.36 5.38
C CYS A 100 2.48 -6.35 6.49
N ALA A 101 2.78 -6.02 7.74
CA ALA A 101 2.36 -6.78 8.91
C ALA A 101 0.83 -6.81 9.11
N LYS A 102 0.14 -5.70 8.88
CA LYS A 102 -1.30 -5.61 9.15
C LYS A 102 -2.17 -6.18 8.04
N ILE A 103 -1.81 -5.90 6.78
CA ILE A 103 -2.70 -6.11 5.62
C ILE A 103 -1.94 -6.61 4.39
N GLY A 104 -0.63 -6.33 4.27
CA GLY A 104 0.09 -6.60 3.04
C GLY A 104 0.27 -8.08 2.73
N ASP A 105 0.13 -8.41 1.45
CA ASP A 105 0.47 -9.72 0.92
C ASP A 105 1.95 -9.78 0.46
N ALA A 106 2.36 -10.91 -0.11
CA ALA A 106 3.73 -11.08 -0.60
C ALA A 106 4.11 -10.05 -1.68
N MET A 107 3.16 -9.64 -2.53
CA MET A 107 3.39 -8.66 -3.59
C MET A 107 3.52 -7.24 -3.05
N ASP A 108 2.76 -6.91 -2.00
CA ASP A 108 2.89 -5.66 -1.26
C ASP A 108 4.28 -5.52 -0.64
N ILE A 109 4.75 -6.58 0.02
CA ILE A 109 6.09 -6.63 0.62
C ILE A 109 7.18 -6.44 -0.44
N PHE A 110 7.05 -7.16 -1.56
CA PHE A 110 7.96 -7.07 -2.69
C PHE A 110 8.03 -5.64 -3.25
N ALA A 111 6.88 -5.02 -3.50
CA ALA A 111 6.84 -3.65 -4.05
C ALA A 111 7.41 -2.62 -3.07
N HIS A 112 7.23 -2.81 -1.75
CA HIS A 112 7.86 -1.93 -0.75
C HIS A 112 9.37 -2.12 -0.65
N HIS A 113 9.85 -3.35 -0.84
CA HIS A 113 11.27 -3.70 -0.87
C HIS A 113 12.00 -3.07 -2.07
N LEU A 114 11.40 -3.08 -3.26
CA LEU A 114 11.97 -2.44 -4.45
C LEU A 114 12.06 -0.91 -4.30
N ASP A 115 10.99 -0.29 -3.79
CA ASP A 115 10.88 1.18 -3.63
C ASP A 115 11.81 1.75 -2.53
N LEU A 116 12.40 0.89 -1.68
CA LEU A 116 13.39 1.33 -0.68
C LEU A 116 14.77 1.59 -1.28
N GLY A 117 15.06 1.01 -2.45
CA GLY A 117 16.38 1.01 -3.05
C GLY A 117 17.47 0.35 -2.18
N PRO A 118 18.68 0.18 -2.71
CA PRO A 118 19.74 -0.55 -2.02
C PRO A 118 20.52 0.29 -0.98
N LYS A 119 20.64 1.61 -1.18
CA LYS A 119 21.51 2.49 -0.38
C LYS A 119 20.74 3.42 0.56
N ASN A 120 21.36 3.68 1.71
CA ASN A 120 21.07 4.84 2.53
C ASN A 120 21.67 6.08 1.84
N ASP A 121 20.86 7.07 1.50
CA ASP A 121 21.33 8.32 0.89
C ASP A 121 21.89 9.31 1.94
N TYR A 122 21.82 8.96 3.23
CA TYR A 122 22.41 9.77 4.30
C TYR A 122 23.90 9.47 4.42
N GLU A 123 24.73 10.39 3.92
CA GLU A 123 26.20 10.36 3.94
C GLU A 123 26.82 10.16 5.34
N ASN A 124 26.03 10.28 6.42
CA ASN A 124 26.52 10.35 7.80
C ASN A 124 26.22 9.12 8.68
N GLU A 125 25.55 8.08 8.17
CA GLU A 125 25.31 6.86 8.95
C GLU A 125 26.22 5.72 8.49
N ILE A 126 27.45 5.75 9.00
CA ILE A 126 28.30 4.56 9.14
C ILE A 126 27.71 3.71 10.28
N VAL A 127 26.51 3.17 10.09
CA VAL A 127 25.95 2.12 10.95
C VAL A 127 26.07 0.82 10.19
N ALA A 128 26.78 -0.14 10.77
CA ALA A 128 27.14 -1.43 10.21
C ALA A 128 26.06 -2.07 9.30
N SER A 129 26.32 -1.99 7.99
CA SER A 129 26.00 -2.95 6.93
C SER A 129 24.67 -3.72 7.01
N GLY A 130 23.55 -3.02 7.09
CA GLY A 130 22.26 -3.53 6.62
C GLY A 130 21.73 -2.63 5.51
N SER A 131 21.57 -3.14 4.29
CA SER A 131 20.83 -2.41 3.24
C SER A 131 19.47 -1.96 3.76
N ARG A 132 18.87 -0.88 3.23
CA ARG A 132 17.49 -0.46 3.59
C ARG A 132 16.51 -1.63 3.49
N GLN A 133 16.76 -2.50 2.53
CA GLN A 133 16.06 -3.76 2.33
C GLN A 133 16.24 -4.76 3.48
N SER A 134 17.46 -4.92 4.03
CA SER A 134 17.73 -5.76 5.20
C SER A 134 17.03 -5.24 6.44
N GLN A 135 17.12 -3.92 6.69
CA GLN A 135 16.40 -3.27 7.79
C GLN A 135 14.89 -3.45 7.65
N PHE A 136 14.36 -3.39 6.42
CA PHE A 136 12.96 -3.69 6.15
C PHE A 136 12.58 -5.12 6.51
N ARG A 137 13.42 -6.13 6.24
CA ARG A 137 13.16 -7.52 6.67
C ARG A 137 13.07 -7.64 8.19
N VAL A 138 13.97 -6.98 8.91
CA VAL A 138 13.96 -6.96 10.38
C VAL A 138 12.66 -6.34 10.88
N LYS A 139 12.26 -5.19 10.32
CA LYS A 139 10.99 -4.52 10.68
C LYS A 139 9.74 -5.34 10.32
N LEU A 140 9.77 -6.13 9.24
CA LEU A 140 8.68 -7.05 8.89
C LEU A 140 8.54 -8.17 9.92
N ALA A 141 9.68 -8.74 10.36
CA ALA A 141 9.69 -9.76 11.40
C ALA A 141 9.20 -9.20 12.75
N GLU A 142 9.67 -8.01 13.15
CA GLU A 142 9.16 -7.29 14.34
C GLU A 142 7.64 -7.01 14.25
N GLY A 143 7.14 -6.75 13.04
CA GLY A 143 5.72 -6.55 12.77
C GLY A 143 4.86 -7.82 12.80
N GLY A 144 5.47 -9.01 12.89
CA GLY A 144 4.76 -10.29 12.94
C GLY A 144 4.45 -10.91 11.58
N VAL A 145 5.10 -10.47 10.50
CA VAL A 145 5.03 -11.17 9.20
C VAL A 145 5.75 -12.51 9.33
N SER A 146 5.14 -13.59 8.82
CA SER A 146 5.74 -14.92 8.96
C SER A 146 7.09 -15.00 8.24
N SER A 147 8.00 -15.76 8.84
CA SER A 147 9.31 -16.05 8.25
C SER A 147 9.18 -16.75 6.90
N GLU A 148 8.13 -17.54 6.67
CA GLU A 148 7.82 -18.11 5.35
C GLU A 148 7.57 -17.05 4.30
N ILE A 149 6.70 -16.07 4.56
CA ILE A 149 6.45 -14.97 3.62
C ILE A 149 7.73 -14.17 3.39
N ILE A 150 8.48 -13.91 4.46
CA ILE A 150 9.76 -13.19 4.39
C ILE A 150 10.78 -13.93 3.52
N ASN A 151 10.88 -15.24 3.70
CA ASN A 151 11.82 -16.08 2.97
C ASN A 151 11.40 -16.32 1.53
N THR A 152 10.09 -16.40 1.25
CA THR A 152 9.56 -16.61 -0.11
C THR A 152 9.97 -15.47 -1.03
N TYR A 153 9.84 -14.21 -0.63
CA TYR A 153 10.32 -13.10 -1.48
C TYR A 153 11.85 -12.95 -1.42
N ALA A 154 12.50 -13.28 -0.30
CA ALA A 154 13.96 -13.16 -0.20
C ALA A 154 14.72 -14.16 -1.08
N LYS A 155 14.08 -15.28 -1.45
CA LYS A 155 14.61 -16.32 -2.34
C LYS A 155 14.25 -16.10 -3.82
N ASP A 156 13.57 -15.01 -4.15
CA ASP A 156 13.22 -14.71 -5.53
C ASP A 156 14.52 -14.54 -6.37
N PRO A 157 14.71 -15.34 -7.44
CA PRO A 157 15.90 -15.30 -8.27
C PRO A 157 16.12 -13.93 -8.92
N GLU A 158 15.07 -13.21 -9.30
CA GLU A 158 15.18 -11.86 -9.90
C GLU A 158 15.67 -10.87 -8.85
N LEU A 159 15.17 -10.93 -7.62
CA LEU A 159 15.65 -10.07 -6.52
C LEU A 159 17.09 -10.36 -6.14
N ILE A 160 17.48 -11.65 -6.09
CA ILE A 160 18.87 -12.04 -5.84
C ILE A 160 19.76 -11.50 -6.96
N GLN A 161 19.33 -11.61 -8.22
CA GLN A 161 20.10 -11.15 -9.36
C GLN A 161 20.22 -9.62 -9.41
N GLU A 162 19.14 -8.88 -9.14
CA GLU A 162 19.17 -7.42 -9.03
C GLU A 162 20.05 -6.96 -7.86
N SER A 163 19.87 -7.53 -6.67
CA SER A 163 20.69 -7.21 -5.50
C SER A 163 22.18 -7.49 -5.75
N ASN A 164 22.50 -8.61 -6.40
CA ASN A 164 23.89 -8.97 -6.75
C ASN A 164 24.48 -8.07 -7.84
N LYS A 165 23.69 -7.67 -8.86
CA LYS A 165 24.13 -6.68 -9.87
C LYS A 165 24.45 -5.33 -9.22
N ILE A 166 23.71 -4.97 -8.18
CA ILE A 166 23.89 -3.73 -7.43
C ILE A 166 25.10 -3.79 -6.48
N GLN A 167 25.38 -4.94 -5.86
CA GLN A 167 26.55 -5.13 -4.98
C GLN A 167 27.89 -5.20 -5.73
N LYS A 168 27.86 -5.50 -7.04
CA LYS A 168 29.06 -5.52 -7.90
C LYS A 168 29.45 -4.14 -8.45
N LYS A 169 28.77 -3.07 -8.02
CA LYS A 169 29.01 -1.67 -8.41
C LYS A 169 29.64 -0.89 -7.26
#